data_AF-A0A931TK62-F1
#
_entry.id   AF-A0A931TK62-F1
#
_cell.length_a   1.000
_cell.length_b   1.000
_cell.length_c   1.000
_cell.angle_alpha   90.00
_cell.angle_beta   90.00
_cell.angle_gamma   90.00
#
_symmetry.space_group_name_H-M   'P 1'
#
loop_
_entity.id
_entity.type
_entity.pdbx_description
1 polymer ?
#
loop_
_entity_poly.entity_id
_entity_poly.type
_entity_poly.pdbx_seq_one_letter_code
_entity_poly.pdbx_strand_id
1 'polypeptide(L)'
;MPDENVCGRCGQPLKSHESISVANVGIRCYRCFNDETAAMMGVDFDNTPLQPVTVSDADGVEHTFEFRSMLVVTGHALHARERVPEGQEGYEFSVLGDFNDNAWDLFRVLYGRIQHGLAVRHVERGELGWRITDARHLVGRITWDPDRAGEVPLLVIDGRPFTWDQVGRMLMSFEGFTLRAFVGDSIEVIGGPLLEDEDNPESGTA
;
A
#
# COMPACT_ATOMS: atom_id res chain seq x y z
N MET A 1 -29.40 -11.08 12.17
CA MET A 1 -28.70 -11.79 11.07
C MET A 1 -27.59 -10.85 10.64
N PRO A 2 -26.32 -11.27 10.52
CA PRO A 2 -25.34 -10.37 9.95
C PRO A 2 -25.79 -10.08 8.51
N ASP A 3 -25.92 -8.81 8.15
CA ASP A 3 -26.25 -8.40 6.79
C ASP A 3 -25.28 -9.09 5.84
N GLU A 4 -25.81 -9.79 4.85
CA GLU A 4 -25.00 -10.48 3.84
C GLU A 4 -24.18 -9.40 3.12
N ASN A 5 -22.87 -9.37 3.35
CA ASN A 5 -21.93 -8.51 2.63
C ASN A 5 -21.79 -9.04 1.19
N VAL A 6 -22.83 -8.87 0.38
CA VAL A 6 -22.88 -9.30 -1.01
C VAL A 6 -22.87 -8.09 -1.93
N CYS A 7 -22.29 -8.25 -3.11
CA CYS A 7 -22.36 -7.21 -4.13
C CYS A 7 -23.81 -7.03 -4.59
N GLY A 8 -24.35 -5.81 -4.49
CA GLY A 8 -25.71 -5.51 -4.94
C GLY A 8 -25.95 -5.63 -6.45
N ARG A 9 -24.91 -5.89 -7.25
CA ARG A 9 -25.01 -6.10 -8.71
C ARG A 9 -24.82 -7.56 -9.11
N CYS A 10 -23.71 -8.19 -8.73
CA CYS A 10 -23.41 -9.57 -9.13
C CYS A 10 -23.75 -10.64 -8.08
N GLY A 11 -24.15 -10.25 -6.86
CA GLY A 11 -24.51 -11.17 -5.78
C GLY A 11 -23.32 -11.91 -5.15
N GLN A 12 -22.08 -11.62 -5.54
CA GLN A 12 -20.90 -12.27 -4.98
C GLN A 12 -20.71 -11.88 -3.50
N PRO A 13 -20.41 -12.84 -2.59
CA PRO A 13 -20.00 -12.51 -1.22
C PRO A 13 -18.67 -11.76 -1.22
N LEU A 14 -18.57 -10.74 -0.36
CA LEU A 14 -17.46 -9.81 -0.27
C LEU A 14 -16.83 -9.85 1.11
N LYS A 15 -15.49 -9.85 1.15
CA LYS A 15 -14.77 -9.48 2.36
C LYS A 15 -14.81 -7.96 2.53
N SER A 16 -14.61 -7.48 3.75
CA SER A 16 -14.64 -6.04 4.06
C SER A 16 -13.68 -5.20 3.20
N HIS A 17 -12.51 -5.74 2.85
CA HIS A 17 -11.51 -5.06 1.99
C HIS A 17 -11.72 -5.25 0.48
N GLU A 18 -12.73 -6.02 0.06
CA GLU A 18 -13.05 -6.32 -1.35
C GLU A 18 -14.29 -5.54 -1.84
N SER A 19 -14.75 -4.56 -1.05
CA SER A 19 -16.01 -3.86 -1.29
C SER A 19 -15.89 -2.34 -1.24
N ILE A 20 -16.79 -1.65 -1.94
CA ILE A 20 -16.98 -0.21 -1.89
C ILE A 20 -18.45 0.11 -1.65
N SER A 21 -18.73 1.06 -0.75
CA SER A 21 -20.08 1.58 -0.54
C SER A 21 -20.30 2.79 -1.44
N VAL A 22 -21.23 2.67 -2.38
CA VAL A 22 -21.57 3.75 -3.32
C VAL A 22 -22.82 4.47 -2.82
N ALA A 23 -22.72 5.79 -2.65
CA ALA A 23 -23.82 6.61 -2.15
C ALA A 23 -25.09 6.40 -2.99
N ASN A 24 -26.23 6.16 -2.32
CA ASN A 24 -27.54 5.90 -2.92
C ASN A 24 -27.64 4.63 -3.81
N VAL A 25 -26.60 3.81 -3.85
CA VAL A 25 -26.52 2.60 -4.69
C VAL A 25 -26.25 1.34 -3.85
N GLY A 26 -25.54 1.49 -2.73
CA GLY A 26 -25.18 0.40 -1.83
C GLY A 26 -23.83 -0.22 -2.14
N ILE A 27 -23.61 -1.44 -1.64
CA ILE A 27 -22.30 -2.12 -1.70
C ILE A 27 -22.05 -2.68 -3.11
N ARG A 28 -20.82 -2.50 -3.61
CA ARG A 28 -20.31 -3.09 -4.86
C ARG A 28 -19.00 -3.82 -4.62
N CYS A 29 -18.76 -4.89 -5.38
CA CYS A 29 -17.39 -5.36 -5.60
C CYS A 29 -16.69 -4.39 -6.56
N TYR A 30 -15.36 -4.30 -6.47
CA TYR A 30 -14.59 -3.38 -7.30
C TYR A 30 -14.79 -3.60 -8.80
N ARG A 31 -14.93 -4.86 -9.24
CA ARG A 31 -15.20 -5.16 -10.64
C ARG A 31 -16.52 -4.53 -11.12
N CYS A 32 -17.61 -4.73 -10.37
CA CYS A 32 -18.92 -4.17 -10.71
C CYS A 32 -18.92 -2.64 -10.66
N PHE A 33 -18.22 -2.07 -9.68
CA PHE A 33 -18.03 -0.62 -9.56
C PHE A 33 -17.28 -0.06 -10.77
N ASN A 34 -16.15 -0.67 -11.16
CA ASN A 34 -15.36 -0.23 -12.31
C ASN A 34 -16.19 -0.28 -13.60
N ASP A 35 -16.93 -1.36 -13.83
CA ASP A 35 -17.80 -1.51 -15.01
C ASP A 35 -18.91 -0.43 -15.04
N GLU A 36 -19.53 -0.12 -13.91
CA GLU A 36 -20.56 0.94 -13.80
C GLU A 36 -19.95 2.33 -14.05
N THR A 37 -18.81 2.61 -13.44
CA THR A 37 -18.10 3.89 -13.55
C THR A 37 -17.54 4.11 -14.96
N ALA A 38 -16.98 3.09 -15.59
CA ALA A 38 -16.46 3.15 -16.95
C ALA A 38 -17.57 3.48 -17.95
N ALA A 39 -18.73 2.81 -17.81
CA ALA A 39 -19.91 3.10 -18.63
C ALA A 39 -20.44 4.53 -18.42
N MET A 40 -20.41 5.04 -17.19
CA MET A 40 -20.82 6.41 -16.88
C MET A 40 -19.86 7.46 -17.46
N MET A 41 -18.55 7.19 -17.41
CA MET A 41 -17.51 8.09 -17.90
C MET A 41 -17.26 7.97 -19.42
N GLY A 42 -17.76 6.91 -20.05
CA GLY A 42 -17.51 6.63 -21.48
C GLY A 42 -16.06 6.25 -21.77
N VAL A 43 -15.38 5.61 -20.81
CA VAL A 43 -13.98 5.15 -20.95
C VAL A 43 -13.92 3.64 -21.16
N ASP A 44 -12.93 3.19 -21.95
CA ASP A 44 -12.63 1.77 -22.12
C ASP A 44 -11.63 1.33 -21.04
N PHE A 45 -12.16 0.85 -19.92
CA PHE A 45 -11.37 0.50 -18.74
C PHE A 45 -10.99 -0.98 -18.74
N ASP A 46 -9.69 -1.28 -18.65
CA ASP A 46 -9.20 -2.64 -18.51
C ASP A 46 -9.42 -3.20 -17.09
N ASN A 47 -10.54 -3.88 -16.92
CA ASN A 47 -10.95 -4.52 -15.65
C ASN A 47 -10.48 -5.99 -15.54
N THR A 48 -9.37 -6.35 -16.21
CA THR A 48 -8.84 -7.72 -16.19
C THR A 48 -8.43 -8.15 -14.78
N PRO A 49 -8.94 -9.28 -14.25
CA PRO A 49 -8.56 -9.75 -12.93
C PRO A 49 -7.12 -10.26 -12.92
N LEU A 50 -6.31 -9.74 -12.02
CA LEU A 50 -4.93 -10.18 -11.80
C LEU A 50 -4.89 -11.27 -10.73
N GLN A 51 -4.13 -12.32 -10.99
CA GLN A 51 -3.94 -13.41 -10.02
C GLN A 51 -2.97 -12.98 -8.91
N PRO A 52 -3.14 -13.48 -7.67
CA PRO A 52 -2.18 -13.26 -6.62
C PRO A 52 -0.78 -13.75 -6.99
N VAL A 53 0.25 -13.07 -6.50
CA VAL A 53 1.65 -13.46 -6.70
C VAL A 53 2.36 -13.59 -5.36
N THR A 54 3.33 -14.50 -5.30
CA THR A 54 4.19 -14.69 -4.13
C THR A 54 5.59 -14.19 -4.45
N VAL A 55 6.15 -13.38 -3.56
CA VAL A 55 7.49 -12.77 -3.69
C VAL A 55 8.22 -12.92 -2.36
N SER A 56 9.48 -13.34 -2.41
CA SER A 56 10.31 -13.44 -1.20
C SER A 56 10.95 -12.11 -0.85
N ASP A 57 11.06 -11.81 0.45
CA ASP A 57 11.80 -10.66 0.95
C ASP A 57 13.31 -10.92 1.05
N ALA A 58 14.05 -9.93 1.54
CA ALA A 58 15.50 -9.99 1.74
C ALA A 58 15.97 -11.15 2.64
N ASP A 59 15.09 -11.68 3.51
CA ASP A 59 15.37 -12.81 4.40
C ASP A 59 14.83 -14.15 3.84
N GLY A 60 14.28 -14.14 2.62
CA GLY A 60 13.68 -15.31 1.99
C GLY A 60 12.28 -15.64 2.49
N VAL A 61 11.63 -14.78 3.28
CA VAL A 61 10.25 -14.96 3.73
C VAL A 61 9.31 -14.69 2.57
N GLU A 62 8.38 -15.61 2.32
CA GLU A 62 7.41 -15.49 1.24
C GLU A 62 6.23 -14.60 1.63
N HIS A 63 5.92 -13.62 0.77
CA HIS A 63 4.80 -12.70 0.90
C HIS A 63 3.86 -12.85 -0.30
N THR A 64 2.57 -13.08 -0.07
CA THR A 64 1.58 -13.23 -1.14
C THR A 64 0.75 -11.95 -1.26
N PHE A 65 0.66 -11.39 -2.46
CA PHE A 65 -0.06 -10.15 -2.73
C PHE A 65 -1.33 -10.40 -3.53
N GLU A 66 -2.42 -9.78 -3.10
CA GLU A 66 -3.69 -9.70 -3.83
C GLU A 66 -3.80 -8.34 -4.52
N PHE A 67 -4.31 -8.36 -5.75
CA PHE A 67 -4.38 -7.18 -6.60
C PHE A 67 -5.80 -6.68 -6.76
N ARG A 68 -5.94 -5.36 -6.82
CA ARG A 68 -7.22 -4.68 -7.06
C ARG A 68 -7.03 -3.52 -8.02
N SER A 69 -7.72 -3.59 -9.16
CA SER A 69 -7.93 -2.45 -10.05
C SER A 69 -9.08 -1.58 -9.57
N MET A 70 -8.91 -0.27 -9.64
CA MET A 70 -9.93 0.72 -9.34
C MET A 70 -9.88 1.85 -10.35
N LEU A 71 -11.02 2.12 -11.00
CA LEU A 71 -11.21 3.31 -11.79
C LEU A 71 -11.47 4.50 -10.85
N VAL A 72 -10.55 5.45 -10.83
CA VAL A 72 -10.65 6.68 -10.03
C VAL A 72 -10.79 7.90 -10.95
N VAL A 73 -11.15 9.05 -10.39
CA VAL A 73 -11.38 10.30 -11.15
C VAL A 73 -10.12 10.77 -11.91
N THR A 74 -8.94 10.30 -11.50
CA THR A 74 -7.65 10.69 -12.08
C THR A 74 -7.00 9.59 -12.94
N GLY A 75 -7.63 8.43 -13.11
CA GLY A 75 -7.09 7.35 -13.95
C GLY A 75 -7.35 5.93 -13.42
N HIS A 76 -6.44 5.01 -13.75
CA HIS A 76 -6.49 3.60 -13.33
C HIS A 76 -5.54 3.37 -12.16
N ALA A 77 -6.10 3.21 -10.96
CA ALA A 77 -5.34 2.84 -9.77
C ALA A 77 -5.24 1.31 -9.67
N LEU A 78 -4.02 0.80 -9.49
CA LEU A 78 -3.76 -0.60 -9.20
C LEU A 78 -3.11 -0.73 -7.82
N HIS A 79 -3.73 -1.53 -6.96
CA HIS A 79 -3.31 -1.75 -5.59
C HIS A 79 -2.85 -3.20 -5.41
N ALA A 80 -1.80 -3.39 -4.62
CA ALA A 80 -1.35 -4.66 -4.11
C ALA A 80 -1.40 -4.63 -2.58
N ARG A 81 -2.13 -5.56 -1.98
CA ARG A 81 -2.17 -5.75 -0.53
C ARG A 81 -1.63 -7.13 -0.20
N GLU A 82 -0.74 -7.20 0.78
CA GLU A 82 -0.28 -8.47 1.31
C GLU A 82 -1.44 -9.24 1.97
N ARG A 83 -1.55 -10.53 1.66
CA ARG A 83 -2.46 -11.45 2.32
C ARG A 83 -1.93 -11.77 3.71
N VAL A 84 -2.48 -11.06 4.69
CA VAL A 84 -2.25 -11.29 6.13
C VAL A 84 -3.54 -11.79 6.81
N PRO A 85 -3.45 -12.42 8.00
CA PRO A 85 -4.63 -12.75 8.78
C PRO A 85 -5.53 -11.54 9.05
N GLU A 86 -6.83 -11.78 9.21
CA GLU A 86 -7.79 -10.71 9.48
C GLU A 86 -7.40 -9.90 10.72
N GLY A 87 -7.54 -8.57 10.64
CA GLY A 87 -7.14 -7.64 11.70
C GLY A 87 -5.64 -7.33 11.76
N GLN A 88 -4.82 -7.93 10.89
CA GLN A 88 -3.41 -7.58 10.75
C GLN A 88 -3.17 -6.64 9.57
N GLU A 89 -2.07 -5.89 9.68
CA GLU A 89 -1.57 -5.01 8.63
C GLU A 89 -0.25 -5.56 8.09
N GLY A 90 -0.08 -5.48 6.78
CA GLY A 90 1.11 -5.95 6.06
C GLY A 90 1.55 -4.94 5.02
N TYR A 91 2.37 -5.39 4.07
CA TYR A 91 2.78 -4.58 2.94
C TYR A 91 1.59 -4.12 2.09
N GLU A 92 1.68 -2.89 1.60
CA GLU A 92 0.72 -2.34 0.65
C GLU A 92 1.48 -1.44 -0.33
N PHE A 93 1.19 -1.61 -1.62
CA PHE A 93 1.80 -0.84 -2.70
C PHE A 93 0.70 -0.42 -3.68
N SER A 94 0.83 0.76 -4.27
CA SER A 94 -0.13 1.27 -5.24
C SER A 94 0.56 2.03 -6.36
N VAL A 95 -0.02 1.97 -7.55
CA VAL A 95 0.32 2.81 -8.71
C VAL A 95 -0.95 3.42 -9.31
N LEU A 96 -0.81 4.57 -9.96
CA LEU A 96 -1.85 5.24 -10.72
C LEU A 96 -1.34 5.52 -12.12
N GLY A 97 -2.00 4.92 -13.13
CA GLY A 97 -1.81 5.27 -14.53
C GLY A 97 -2.97 6.09 -15.08
N ASP A 98 -2.92 6.37 -16.38
CA ASP A 98 -4.01 6.97 -17.14
C ASP A 98 -5.20 5.99 -17.23
N PHE A 99 -6.38 6.49 -17.58
CA PHE A 99 -7.60 5.74 -17.84
C PHE A 99 -7.42 4.61 -18.87
N ASN A 100 -6.57 4.83 -19.87
CA ASN A 100 -6.37 3.90 -20.98
C ASN A 100 -5.19 2.93 -20.75
N ASP A 101 -4.48 3.05 -19.63
CA ASP A 101 -3.41 2.11 -19.31
C ASP A 101 -4.00 0.73 -19.01
N ASN A 102 -3.45 -0.28 -19.69
CA ASN A 102 -3.87 -1.66 -19.48
C ASN A 102 -3.35 -2.18 -18.13
N ALA A 103 -4.10 -3.12 -17.54
CA ALA A 103 -3.83 -3.65 -16.21
C ALA A 103 -2.45 -4.35 -16.13
N TRP A 104 -1.96 -4.92 -17.23
CA TRP A 104 -0.68 -5.60 -17.29
C TRP A 104 0.52 -4.65 -17.20
N ASP A 105 0.46 -3.50 -17.86
CA ASP A 105 1.54 -2.50 -17.80
C ASP A 105 1.62 -1.87 -16.40
N LEU A 106 0.47 -1.55 -15.79
CA LEU A 106 0.41 -1.12 -14.39
C LEU A 106 0.95 -2.21 -13.44
N PHE A 107 0.56 -3.46 -13.67
CA PHE A 107 1.04 -4.59 -12.89
C PHE A 107 2.56 -4.72 -12.94
N ARG A 108 3.19 -4.52 -14.11
CA ARG A 108 4.66 -4.60 -14.22
C ARG A 108 5.37 -3.55 -13.37
N VAL A 109 4.86 -2.31 -13.37
CA VAL A 109 5.42 -1.24 -12.53
C VAL A 109 5.20 -1.55 -11.05
N LEU A 110 3.98 -1.92 -10.68
CA LEU A 110 3.63 -2.28 -9.31
C LEU A 110 4.44 -3.48 -8.80
N TYR A 111 4.65 -4.50 -9.63
CA TYR A 111 5.48 -5.66 -9.29
C TYR A 111 6.93 -5.26 -9.04
N GLY A 112 7.49 -4.35 -9.84
CA GLY A 112 8.81 -3.76 -9.59
C GLY A 112 8.88 -3.06 -8.22
N ARG A 113 7.85 -2.27 -7.86
CA ARG A 113 7.75 -1.64 -6.53
C ARG A 113 7.71 -2.67 -5.40
N ILE A 114 6.93 -3.75 -5.55
CA ILE A 114 6.87 -4.84 -4.57
C ILE A 114 8.26 -5.44 -4.38
N GLN A 115 8.94 -5.81 -5.47
CA GLN A 115 10.28 -6.40 -5.40
C GLN A 115 11.27 -5.47 -4.71
N HIS A 116 11.25 -4.18 -5.05
CA HIS A 116 12.14 -3.20 -4.43
C HIS A 116 11.84 -3.02 -2.93
N GLY A 117 10.56 -2.86 -2.58
CA GLY A 117 10.12 -2.69 -1.19
C GLY A 117 10.44 -3.90 -0.30
N LEU A 118 10.41 -5.12 -0.84
CA LEU A 118 10.77 -6.34 -0.13
C LEU A 118 12.28 -6.60 -0.05
N ALA A 119 13.07 -6.00 -0.95
CA ALA A 119 14.52 -6.15 -0.96
C ALA A 119 15.24 -5.25 0.06
N VAL A 120 14.57 -4.21 0.56
CA VAL A 120 15.14 -3.23 1.51
C VAL A 120 14.59 -3.48 2.91
N ARG A 121 15.49 -3.59 3.89
CA ARG A 121 15.14 -3.67 5.32
C ARG A 121 15.39 -2.34 6.02
N HIS A 122 14.38 -1.87 6.75
CA HIS A 122 14.43 -0.67 7.58
C HIS A 122 14.60 -1.02 9.06
N VAL A 123 14.13 -2.20 9.48
CA VAL A 123 14.27 -2.68 10.85
C VAL A 123 14.81 -4.10 10.92
N GLU A 124 15.49 -4.41 12.02
CA GLU A 124 16.03 -5.73 12.29
C GLU A 124 15.96 -6.09 13.78
N ARG A 125 16.16 -7.37 14.11
CA ARG A 125 16.19 -7.83 15.50
C ARG A 125 17.58 -7.69 16.11
N GLY A 126 17.67 -6.90 17.16
CA GLY A 126 18.80 -6.85 18.08
C GLY A 126 18.48 -7.46 19.45
N GLU A 127 19.46 -7.40 20.36
CA GLU A 127 19.35 -7.96 21.71
C GLU A 127 18.22 -7.34 22.55
N LEU A 128 17.96 -6.04 22.36
CA LEU A 128 16.96 -5.27 23.10
C LEU A 128 15.60 -5.18 22.39
N GLY A 129 15.40 -5.93 21.31
CA GLY A 129 14.19 -5.90 20.49
C GLY A 129 14.46 -5.41 19.07
N TRP A 130 13.49 -4.72 18.49
CA TRP A 130 13.65 -4.14 17.16
C TRP A 130 14.54 -2.90 17.21
N ARG A 131 15.36 -2.72 16.16
CA ARG A 131 16.17 -1.52 15.93
C ARG A 131 16.12 -1.13 14.46
N ILE A 132 16.36 0.15 14.16
CA ILE A 132 16.58 0.61 12.78
C ILE A 132 17.91 0.01 12.30
N THR A 133 17.95 -0.41 11.04
CA THR A 133 19.16 -0.95 10.43
C THR A 133 20.27 0.10 10.34
N ASP A 134 21.50 -0.35 10.13
CA ASP A 134 22.67 0.54 10.02
C ASP A 134 22.60 1.48 8.79
N ALA A 135 21.68 1.24 7.86
CA ALA A 135 21.35 2.14 6.75
C ALA A 135 20.68 3.45 7.21
N ARG A 136 20.17 3.51 8.45
CA ARG A 136 19.57 4.71 9.08
C ARG A 136 18.43 5.33 8.26
N HIS A 137 17.75 4.50 7.49
CA HIS A 137 16.61 4.87 6.68
C HIS A 137 15.38 4.14 7.22
N LEU A 138 14.33 4.88 7.57
CA LEU A 138 13.10 4.32 8.12
C LEU A 138 11.93 4.76 7.25
N VAL A 139 11.34 3.81 6.53
CA VAL A 139 10.15 4.03 5.71
C VAL A 139 9.06 3.11 6.20
N GLY A 140 7.85 3.66 6.33
CA GLY A 140 6.69 2.88 6.70
C GLY A 140 5.39 3.55 6.28
N ARG A 141 4.34 2.75 6.18
CA ARG A 141 2.99 3.22 5.88
C ARG A 141 2.27 3.57 7.17
N ILE A 142 1.76 4.79 7.27
CA ILE A 142 0.92 5.23 8.38
C ILE A 142 -0.45 4.56 8.22
N THR A 143 -0.93 3.87 9.26
CA THR A 143 -2.23 3.18 9.25
C THR A 143 -3.01 3.43 10.55
N TRP A 144 -4.29 3.10 10.54
CA TRP A 144 -5.18 3.26 11.68
C TRP A 144 -4.84 2.25 12.79
N ASP A 145 -4.84 2.71 14.05
CA ASP A 145 -4.72 1.84 15.23
C ASP A 145 -6.11 1.47 15.77
N PRO A 146 -6.59 0.22 15.59
CA PRO A 146 -7.88 -0.19 16.12
C PRO A 146 -7.90 -0.24 17.65
N ASP A 147 -6.76 -0.52 18.31
CA ASP A 147 -6.68 -0.69 19.76
C ASP A 147 -6.75 0.64 20.50
N ARG A 148 -6.33 1.73 19.85
CA ARG A 148 -6.37 3.11 20.37
C ARG A 148 -7.45 3.97 19.73
N ALA A 149 -8.43 3.36 19.05
CA ALA A 149 -9.48 4.06 18.32
C ALA A 149 -8.94 5.18 17.39
N GLY A 150 -7.75 4.94 16.83
CA GLY A 150 -7.03 5.86 15.94
C GLY A 150 -6.57 7.18 16.56
N GLU A 151 -6.55 7.30 17.89
CA GLU A 151 -5.96 8.47 18.56
C GLU A 151 -4.50 8.68 18.16
N VAL A 152 -3.77 7.57 17.98
CA VAL A 152 -2.39 7.54 17.50
C VAL A 152 -2.30 6.49 16.39
N PRO A 153 -1.72 6.77 15.22
CA PRO A 153 -1.64 5.78 14.15
C PRO A 153 -0.56 4.73 14.44
N LEU A 154 -0.64 3.60 13.73
CA LEU A 154 0.47 2.65 13.63
C LEU A 154 1.37 3.03 12.45
N LEU A 155 2.62 2.56 12.50
CA LEU A 155 3.55 2.62 11.37
C LEU A 155 3.88 1.20 10.93
N VAL A 156 3.48 0.83 9.72
CA VAL A 156 3.80 -0.48 9.12
C VAL A 156 5.15 -0.37 8.44
N ILE A 157 6.15 -1.05 8.99
CA ILE A 157 7.54 -1.04 8.54
C ILE A 157 7.91 -2.48 8.19
N ASP A 158 8.47 -2.71 7.02
CA ASP A 158 8.84 -4.04 6.53
C ASP A 158 7.69 -5.08 6.69
N GLY A 159 6.46 -4.66 6.35
CA GLY A 159 5.27 -5.50 6.43
C GLY A 159 4.76 -5.75 7.85
N ARG A 160 5.26 -5.03 8.85
CA ARG A 160 4.92 -5.24 10.26
C ARG A 160 4.45 -3.95 10.94
N PRO A 161 3.30 -3.97 11.66
CA PRO A 161 2.84 -2.79 12.39
C PRO A 161 3.68 -2.53 13.65
N PHE A 162 3.98 -1.26 13.88
CA PHE A 162 4.65 -0.75 15.07
C PHE A 162 3.88 0.42 15.68
N THR A 163 3.86 0.48 17.02
CA THR A 163 3.38 1.66 17.74
C THR A 163 4.47 2.73 17.78
N TRP A 164 4.08 3.99 17.99
CA TRP A 164 5.07 5.08 18.17
C TRP A 164 5.95 4.89 19.41
N ASP A 165 5.47 4.21 20.44
CA ASP A 165 6.31 3.80 21.59
C ASP A 165 7.43 2.86 21.14
N GLN A 166 7.15 1.92 20.23
CA GLN A 166 8.15 1.02 19.68
C GLN A 166 9.12 1.76 18.77
N VAL A 167 8.63 2.62 17.87
CA VAL A 167 9.47 3.46 17.00
C VAL A 167 10.37 4.36 17.84
N GLY A 168 9.84 5.00 18.88
CA GLY A 168 10.62 5.82 19.82
C GLY A 168 11.74 5.06 20.51
N ARG A 169 11.49 3.81 20.92
CA ARG A 169 12.55 2.93 21.47
C ARG A 169 13.64 2.61 20.45
N MET A 170 13.29 2.40 19.19
CA MET A 170 14.30 2.18 18.14
C MET A 170 15.18 3.42 17.95
N LEU A 171 14.58 4.62 18.03
CA LEU A 171 15.27 5.90 17.90
C LEU A 171 16.25 6.19 19.05
N MET A 172 16.11 5.56 20.22
CA MET A 172 17.02 5.76 21.36
C MET A 172 18.49 5.45 21.03
N SER A 173 18.75 4.61 20.03
CA SER A 173 20.11 4.30 19.56
C SER A 173 20.81 5.46 18.82
N PHE A 174 20.09 6.53 18.50
CA PHE A 174 20.56 7.68 17.75
C PHE A 174 20.62 8.97 18.59
N GLU A 175 20.91 8.87 19.88
CA GLU A 175 21.06 10.05 20.75
C GLU A 175 22.10 11.03 20.17
N GLY A 176 21.71 12.30 20.03
CA GLY A 176 22.55 13.36 19.44
C GLY A 176 22.46 13.49 17.91
N PHE A 177 21.70 12.63 17.23
CA PHE A 177 21.50 12.72 15.78
C PHE A 177 20.32 13.66 15.45
N THR A 178 20.27 14.12 14.20
CA THR A 178 19.12 14.89 13.67
C THR A 178 18.16 13.97 12.92
N LEU A 179 16.88 14.01 13.28
CA LEU A 179 15.81 13.33 12.56
C LEU A 179 15.26 14.22 11.46
N ARG A 180 15.20 13.71 10.22
CA ARG A 180 14.43 14.29 9.11
C ARG A 180 13.29 13.35 8.79
N ALA A 181 12.10 13.90 8.56
CA ALA A 181 10.89 13.13 8.28
C ALA A 181 10.11 13.78 7.15
N PHE A 182 9.62 12.94 6.23
CA PHE A 182 8.83 13.33 5.08
C PHE A 182 7.55 12.49 5.05
N VAL A 183 6.45 13.12 4.67
CA VAL A 183 5.14 12.46 4.51
C VAL A 183 4.68 12.72 3.08
N GLY A 184 4.59 11.66 2.30
CA GLY A 184 4.11 11.68 0.92
C GLY A 184 2.92 10.76 0.74
N ASP A 185 2.27 10.86 -0.42
CA ASP A 185 1.28 9.86 -0.83
C ASP A 185 1.97 8.52 -1.12
N SER A 186 1.28 7.43 -0.82
CA SER A 186 1.75 6.06 -1.03
C SER A 186 1.60 5.61 -2.49
N ILE A 187 0.74 6.26 -3.27
CA ILE A 187 0.49 5.92 -4.67
C ILE A 187 1.56 6.55 -5.57
N GLU A 188 2.21 5.74 -6.40
CA GLU A 188 3.10 6.26 -7.44
C GLU A 188 2.33 6.58 -8.71
N VAL A 189 2.43 7.83 -9.17
CA VAL A 189 1.80 8.27 -10.42
C VAL A 189 2.75 7.99 -11.58
N ILE A 190 2.34 7.12 -12.49
CA ILE A 190 3.12 6.76 -13.67
C ILE A 190 3.11 7.93 -14.65
N GLY A 191 4.29 8.39 -15.07
CA GLY A 191 4.43 9.51 -16.00
C GLY A 191 4.08 10.89 -15.42
N GLY A 192 3.76 10.98 -14.12
CA GLY A 192 3.78 12.24 -13.39
C GLY A 192 5.21 12.77 -13.27
N PRO A 193 5.42 14.04 -12.86
CA PRO A 193 6.75 14.42 -12.41
C PRO A 193 7.15 13.40 -11.35
N LEU A 194 8.28 12.73 -11.58
CA LEU A 194 9.02 12.12 -10.48
C LEU A 194 9.02 13.22 -9.42
N LEU A 195 8.51 12.94 -8.22
CA LEU A 195 8.98 13.72 -7.10
C LEU A 195 10.46 13.42 -7.09
N GLU A 196 11.23 14.24 -7.80
CA GLU A 196 12.68 14.22 -7.77
C GLU A 196 13.03 14.23 -6.30
N ASP A 197 13.98 13.38 -5.91
CA ASP A 197 14.53 13.38 -4.57
C ASP A 197 15.17 14.76 -4.28
N GLU A 198 14.36 15.77 -3.99
CA GLU A 198 14.79 17.12 -3.63
C GLU A 198 15.47 17.13 -2.25
N ASP A 199 15.58 15.98 -1.59
CA ASP A 199 16.26 15.79 -0.31
C ASP A 199 17.48 14.85 -0.39
N ASN A 200 18.24 14.87 -1.49
CA ASN A 200 19.65 14.47 -1.44
C ASN A 200 20.55 15.68 -1.13
N PRO A 201 20.99 15.89 0.12
CA PRO A 201 21.89 17.00 0.47
C PRO A 201 23.33 16.81 -0.03
N GLU A 202 23.66 15.73 -0.76
CA GLU A 202 25.03 15.48 -1.26
C GLU A 202 25.31 15.99 -2.68
N SER A 203 24.37 16.66 -3.35
CA SER A 203 24.59 17.22 -4.70
C SER A 203 25.25 18.61 -4.73
N GLY A 204 25.73 19.10 -3.59
CA GLY A 204 26.34 20.43 -3.46
C GLY A 204 27.83 20.43 -3.11
N THR A 205 28.70 19.83 -3.93
CA THR A 205 30.12 20.21 -3.97
C THR A 205 30.70 20.14 -5.38
N ALA A 206 30.85 21.32 -5.99
CA ALA A 206 31.93 21.67 -6.91
C ALA A 206 32.25 23.15 -6.76
#